data_AF-A0A928RY92-F1
#
_entry.id   AF-A0A928RY92-F1
#
_cell.length_a   1.000
_cell.length_b   1.000
_cell.length_c   1.000
_cell.angle_alpha   90.00
_cell.angle_beta   90.00
_cell.angle_gamma   90.00
#
_symmetry.space_group_name_H-M   'P 1'
#
loop_
_entity.id
_entity.type
_entity.pdbx_description
1 polymer ?
#
loop_
_entity_poly.entity_id
_entity_poly.type
_entity_poly.pdbx_seq_one_letter_code
_entity_poly.pdbx_strand_id
1 'polypeptide(L)'
;MSRVVLDEAAFHESLHELLKAAIALTMWGGQVRIISTHNGDENAFNELINEVRAGKKPFSLHRITLDDALEQGLYKRICEVLKRDWSPEGQDAWKQELIDFYGECADEELHVIPSRGSGVYLPRVLVESCMDTDIPVLRWSCTREFTFQPDLIRQAEANDWCEENLLPLLKKLDPKRLHYFGEDFGRTGDLTVIMPRAELPGLVYPAPFVVELRNVPFKQQEQVLFYIVDRLPRFMAGAMDARGNGQYLAEVAAQKYGQKISQVMISTEWYREVMPKYKAAFEDRTIRLPRDADILDDHRAVKMEKGVARVPESFKGKGKDGGKRHGDAAIAGAMSEFAIRSEPYQKPEYEKVEGRKMQGAGAY
;
A
#
# COMPACT_ATOMS: atom_id res chain seq x y z
N MET A 1 10.52 -36.43 24.37
CA MET A 1 10.08 -35.02 24.33
C MET A 1 10.08 -34.55 22.90
N SER A 2 8.96 -34.01 22.43
CA SER A 2 8.86 -33.51 21.05
C SER A 2 9.70 -32.24 20.88
N ARG A 3 10.47 -32.17 19.79
CA ARG A 3 11.28 -31.01 19.42
C ARG A 3 10.84 -30.52 18.05
N VAL A 4 10.54 -29.23 17.94
CA VAL A 4 10.31 -28.55 16.66
C VAL A 4 11.45 -27.59 16.42
N VAL A 5 12.01 -27.65 15.22
CA VAL A 5 13.03 -26.73 14.74
C VAL A 5 12.45 -26.03 13.51
N LEU A 6 12.38 -24.71 13.59
CA LEU A 6 12.00 -23.84 12.48
C LEU A 6 13.30 -23.28 11.92
N ASP A 7 13.60 -23.66 10.70
CA ASP A 7 14.78 -23.23 9.97
C ASP A 7 14.38 -22.16 8.95
N GLU A 8 15.25 -21.19 8.71
CA GLU A 8 15.02 -20.03 7.85
C GLU A 8 13.71 -19.27 8.13
N ALA A 9 13.43 -19.08 9.42
CA ALA A 9 12.17 -18.49 9.89
C ALA A 9 11.87 -17.09 9.32
N ALA A 10 12.89 -16.25 9.06
CA ALA A 10 12.72 -14.91 8.52
C ALA A 10 12.20 -14.88 7.07
N PHE A 11 12.31 -15.99 6.35
CA PHE A 11 11.85 -16.14 4.97
C PHE A 11 10.48 -16.81 4.88
N HIS A 12 9.90 -17.22 6.01
CA HIS A 12 8.64 -17.95 6.02
C HIS A 12 7.41 -17.01 6.05
N GLU A 13 6.66 -16.96 4.94
CA GLU A 13 5.52 -16.04 4.74
C GLU A 13 4.43 -16.13 5.81
N SER A 14 4.20 -17.31 6.38
CA SER A 14 3.18 -17.55 7.43
C SER A 14 3.79 -17.93 8.78
N LEU A 15 4.94 -17.34 9.15
CA LEU A 15 5.63 -17.67 10.40
C LEU A 15 4.71 -17.56 11.63
N HIS A 16 3.79 -16.59 11.67
CA HIS A 16 2.88 -16.41 12.80
C HIS A 16 1.98 -17.63 13.06
N GLU A 17 1.35 -18.19 12.01
CA GLU A 17 0.51 -19.38 12.13
C GLU A 17 1.33 -20.61 12.50
N LEU A 18 2.54 -20.70 11.95
CA LEU A 18 3.44 -21.82 12.22
C LEU A 18 3.93 -21.79 13.68
N LEU A 19 4.25 -20.60 14.20
CA LEU A 19 4.58 -20.40 15.62
C LEU A 19 3.39 -20.71 16.52
N LYS A 20 2.18 -20.29 16.15
CA LYS A 20 0.96 -20.60 16.91
C LYS A 20 0.76 -22.10 17.08
N ALA A 21 0.96 -22.88 16.01
CA ALA A 21 0.90 -24.34 16.07
C ALA A 21 2.07 -24.95 16.87
N ALA A 22 3.30 -24.47 16.66
CA ALA A 22 4.49 -24.99 17.31
C ALA A 22 4.51 -24.72 18.82
N ILE A 23 4.06 -23.53 19.26
CA ILE A 23 4.03 -23.13 20.67
C ILE A 23 3.06 -24.01 21.47
N ALA A 24 1.97 -24.51 20.87
CA ALA A 24 1.05 -25.42 21.55
C ALA A 24 1.74 -26.69 22.07
N LEU A 25 2.85 -27.12 21.45
CA LEU A 25 3.63 -28.29 21.88
C LEU A 25 4.40 -28.04 23.18
N THR A 26 4.66 -26.77 23.54
CA THR A 26 5.33 -26.43 24.79
C THR A 26 4.47 -26.74 26.02
N MET A 27 3.14 -26.76 25.88
CA MET A 27 2.22 -27.16 26.95
C MET A 27 2.46 -28.59 27.43
N TRP A 28 2.98 -29.46 26.57
CA TRP A 28 3.27 -30.86 26.85
C TRP A 28 4.75 -31.10 27.20
N GLY A 29 5.49 -30.03 27.53
CA GLY A 29 6.92 -30.08 27.82
C GLY A 29 7.82 -30.20 26.60
N GLY A 30 7.30 -29.95 25.38
CA GLY A 30 8.11 -29.92 24.16
C GLY A 30 9.05 -28.71 24.06
N GLN A 31 10.01 -28.77 23.14
CA GLN A 31 10.95 -27.67 22.85
C GLN A 31 10.72 -27.11 21.45
N VAL A 32 10.73 -25.78 21.31
CA VAL A 32 10.68 -25.06 20.03
C VAL A 32 11.99 -24.30 19.84
N ARG A 33 12.65 -24.49 18.70
CA ARG A 33 13.85 -23.74 18.28
C ARG A 33 13.55 -23.02 16.99
N ILE A 34 13.97 -21.78 16.90
CA ILE A 34 13.73 -20.91 15.74
C ILE A 34 15.10 -20.39 15.32
N ILE A 35 15.50 -20.67 14.09
CA ILE A 35 16.82 -20.38 13.53
C ILE A 35 16.60 -19.70 12.19
N SER A 36 17.31 -18.62 11.94
CA SER A 36 17.27 -17.88 10.69
C SER A 36 18.39 -16.85 10.63
N THR A 37 18.85 -16.51 9.43
CA THR A 37 19.49 -15.22 9.17
C THR A 37 18.44 -14.10 9.09
N HIS A 38 18.87 -12.84 9.06
CA HIS A 38 17.93 -11.71 8.93
C HIS A 38 17.45 -11.56 7.47
N ASN A 39 16.28 -10.94 7.30
CA ASN A 39 15.69 -10.63 6.00
C ASN A 39 14.93 -9.30 6.12
N GLY A 40 15.67 -8.20 6.24
CA GLY A 40 15.19 -6.91 6.69
C GLY A 40 14.84 -6.87 8.18
N ASP A 41 14.25 -5.76 8.63
CA ASP A 41 13.85 -5.48 10.01
C ASP A 41 12.32 -5.51 10.26
N GLU A 42 11.51 -5.61 9.20
CA GLU A 42 10.04 -5.53 9.27
C GLU A 42 9.31 -6.88 9.07
N ASN A 43 9.99 -8.01 9.23
CA ASN A 43 9.38 -9.35 9.12
C ASN A 43 8.96 -9.91 10.50
N ALA A 44 8.09 -10.92 10.48
CA ALA A 44 7.57 -11.55 11.71
C ALA A 44 8.67 -12.14 12.63
N PHE A 45 9.82 -12.52 12.06
CA PHE A 45 10.96 -13.00 12.83
C PHE A 45 11.66 -11.86 13.60
N ASN A 46 11.85 -10.69 12.98
CA ASN A 46 12.38 -9.50 13.66
C ASN A 46 11.40 -8.94 14.68
N GLU A 47 10.10 -8.96 14.40
CA GLU A 47 9.07 -8.63 15.39
C GLU A 47 9.19 -9.54 16.62
N LEU A 48 9.31 -10.87 16.41
CA LEU A 48 9.52 -11.82 17.50
C LEU A 48 10.81 -11.53 18.29
N ILE A 49 11.94 -11.25 17.62
CA ILE A 49 13.19 -10.86 18.28
C ILE A 49 12.99 -9.63 19.16
N ASN A 50 12.29 -8.61 18.66
CA ASN A 50 12.01 -7.38 19.39
C ASN A 50 11.07 -7.61 20.58
N GLU A 51 10.06 -8.47 20.43
CA GLU A 51 9.19 -8.88 21.53
C GLU A 51 9.95 -9.62 22.64
N VAL A 52 10.90 -10.48 22.27
CA VAL A 52 11.76 -11.19 23.22
C VAL A 52 12.68 -10.21 23.95
N ARG A 53 13.33 -9.29 23.24
CA ARG A 53 14.15 -8.22 23.85
C ARG A 53 13.34 -7.33 24.79
N ALA A 54 12.08 -7.06 24.46
CA ALA A 54 11.15 -6.31 25.30
C ALA A 54 10.57 -7.12 26.48
N GLY A 55 10.94 -8.40 26.62
CA GLY A 55 10.44 -9.29 27.69
C GLY A 55 8.98 -9.72 27.53
N LYS A 56 8.36 -9.49 26.37
CA LYS A 56 6.95 -9.86 26.11
C LYS A 56 6.78 -11.35 25.80
N LYS A 57 7.84 -12.01 25.34
CA LYS A 57 7.85 -13.44 25.00
C LYS A 57 8.97 -14.17 25.75
N PRO A 58 8.69 -15.34 26.36
CA PRO A 58 9.65 -16.04 27.22
C PRO A 58 10.62 -16.93 26.40
N PHE A 59 11.25 -16.39 25.35
CA PHE A 59 12.31 -17.11 24.63
C PHE A 59 13.69 -16.66 25.11
N SER A 60 14.68 -17.55 25.01
CA SER A 60 16.09 -17.18 25.10
C SER A 60 16.57 -16.80 23.70
N LEU A 61 17.04 -15.55 23.54
CA LEU A 61 17.57 -15.06 22.27
C LEU A 61 19.07 -15.33 22.18
N HIS A 62 19.49 -15.96 21.09
CA HIS A 62 20.90 -16.22 20.78
C HIS A 62 21.26 -15.58 19.45
N ARG A 63 22.43 -14.95 19.38
CA ARG A 63 23.01 -14.37 18.15
C ARG A 63 24.40 -14.95 17.97
N ILE A 64 24.68 -15.51 16.80
CA ILE A 64 25.97 -16.11 16.43
C ILE A 64 26.32 -15.58 15.04
N THR A 65 27.36 -14.75 14.95
CA THR A 65 27.90 -14.24 13.69
C THR A 65 28.89 -15.23 13.07
N LEU A 66 29.27 -14.99 11.81
CA LEU A 66 30.36 -15.72 11.17
C LEU A 66 31.65 -15.62 12.00
N ASP A 67 31.95 -14.45 12.56
CA ASP A 67 33.13 -14.25 13.40
C ASP A 67 33.09 -15.10 14.67
N ASP A 68 31.94 -15.13 15.36
CA ASP A 68 31.73 -15.99 16.53
C ASP A 68 31.93 -17.49 16.18
N ALA A 69 31.45 -17.89 14.99
CA ALA A 69 31.58 -19.27 14.52
C ALA A 69 33.03 -19.61 14.13
N LEU A 70 33.75 -18.66 13.53
CA LEU A 70 35.17 -18.80 13.18
C LEU A 70 36.04 -18.92 14.43
N GLU A 71 35.80 -18.10 15.45
CA GLU A 71 36.48 -18.22 16.76
C GLU A 71 36.25 -19.59 17.40
N GLN A 72 35.03 -20.14 17.25
CA GLN A 72 34.68 -21.48 17.72
C GLN A 72 35.21 -22.62 16.83
N GLY A 73 35.97 -22.31 15.77
CA GLY A 73 36.66 -23.30 14.95
C GLY A 73 35.86 -23.82 13.75
N LEU A 74 34.87 -23.08 13.26
CA LEU A 74 34.11 -23.45 12.05
C LEU A 74 35.04 -23.78 10.87
N TYR A 75 36.00 -22.90 10.57
CA TYR A 75 36.91 -23.12 9.44
C TYR A 75 37.86 -24.29 9.67
N LYS A 76 38.34 -24.51 10.90
CA LYS A 76 39.10 -25.71 11.27
C LYS A 76 38.32 -26.98 10.94
N ARG A 77 37.03 -27.00 11.29
CA ARG A 77 36.15 -28.13 11.00
C ARG A 77 35.92 -28.34 9.50
N ILE A 78 35.78 -27.26 8.73
CA ILE A 78 35.66 -27.31 7.28
C ILE A 78 36.95 -27.90 6.67
N CYS A 79 38.12 -27.43 7.09
CA CYS A 79 39.42 -27.97 6.67
C CYS A 79 39.54 -29.47 6.97
N GLU A 80 39.15 -29.92 8.17
CA GLU A 80 39.14 -31.34 8.53
C GLU A 80 38.25 -32.18 7.60
N VAL A 81 37.02 -31.74 7.36
CA VAL A 81 36.05 -32.46 6.51
C VAL A 81 36.50 -32.51 5.05
N LEU A 82 37.05 -31.40 4.55
CA LEU A 82 37.55 -31.28 3.18
C LEU A 82 38.99 -31.81 3.00
N LYS A 83 39.62 -32.32 4.07
CA LYS A 83 41.02 -32.79 4.11
C LYS A 83 42.01 -31.75 3.58
N ARG A 84 41.85 -30.50 4.01
CA ARG A 84 42.75 -29.38 3.73
C ARG A 84 43.55 -29.03 4.98
N ASP A 85 44.78 -28.57 4.80
CA ASP A 85 45.55 -28.01 5.91
C ASP A 85 44.92 -26.69 6.35
N TRP A 86 44.73 -26.53 7.66
CA TRP A 86 44.25 -25.29 8.24
C TRP A 86 45.43 -24.32 8.40
N SER A 87 45.22 -23.07 8.02
CA SER A 87 46.09 -21.95 8.36
C SER A 87 45.27 -20.70 8.71
N PRO A 88 45.80 -19.79 9.55
CA PRO A 88 45.17 -18.49 9.80
C PRO A 88 44.94 -17.70 8.51
N GLU A 89 45.93 -17.66 7.62
CA GLU A 89 45.84 -16.92 6.35
C GLU A 89 44.77 -17.50 5.43
N GLY A 90 44.61 -18.82 5.44
CA GLY A 90 43.55 -19.50 4.69
C GLY A 90 42.16 -19.21 5.24
N GLN A 91 42.03 -19.04 6.55
CA GLN A 91 40.77 -18.66 7.19
C GLN A 91 40.34 -17.25 6.80
N ASP A 92 41.28 -16.30 6.83
CA ASP A 92 41.00 -14.91 6.47
C ASP A 92 40.66 -14.78 4.98
N ALA A 93 41.40 -15.48 4.12
CA ALA A 93 41.10 -15.52 2.69
C ALA A 93 39.70 -16.11 2.41
N TRP A 94 39.35 -17.22 3.08
CA TRP A 94 38.03 -17.84 2.95
C TRP A 94 36.90 -16.93 3.46
N LYS A 95 37.11 -16.26 4.60
CA LYS A 95 36.16 -15.29 5.14
C LYS A 95 35.94 -14.15 4.14
N GLN A 96 37.01 -13.60 3.56
CA GLN A 96 36.90 -12.51 2.59
C GLN A 96 36.18 -12.97 1.31
N GLU A 97 36.51 -14.14 0.79
CA GLU A 97 35.81 -14.72 -0.38
C GLU A 97 34.32 -14.91 -0.11
N LEU A 98 33.95 -15.34 1.11
CA LEU A 98 32.56 -15.48 1.51
C LEU A 98 31.84 -14.13 1.59
N ILE A 99 32.47 -13.12 2.19
CA ILE A 99 31.93 -11.75 2.24
C ILE A 99 31.73 -11.20 0.82
N ASP A 100 32.74 -11.35 -0.05
CA ASP A 100 32.69 -10.88 -1.44
C ASP A 100 31.59 -11.60 -2.24
N PHE A 101 31.36 -12.89 -1.96
CA PHE A 101 30.30 -13.68 -2.59
C PHE A 101 28.90 -13.18 -2.20
N TYR A 102 28.66 -12.87 -0.93
CA TYR A 102 27.37 -12.36 -0.46
C TYR A 102 27.17 -10.86 -0.72
N GLY A 103 28.25 -10.09 -0.93
CA GLY A 103 28.21 -8.68 -1.30
C GLY A 103 27.36 -7.85 -0.32
N GLU A 104 26.35 -7.15 -0.83
CA GLU A 104 25.46 -6.30 -0.03
C GLU A 104 24.63 -7.08 1.01
N CYS A 105 24.45 -8.40 0.84
CA CYS A 105 23.72 -9.26 1.77
C CYS A 105 24.60 -9.79 2.92
N ALA A 106 25.92 -9.55 2.90
CA ALA A 106 26.86 -10.09 3.89
C ALA A 106 26.49 -9.67 5.33
N ASP A 107 25.96 -8.46 5.51
CA ASP A 107 25.54 -7.97 6.82
C ASP A 107 24.38 -8.79 7.42
N GLU A 108 23.40 -9.17 6.60
CA GLU A 108 22.24 -9.96 7.04
C GLU A 108 22.60 -11.43 7.25
N GLU A 109 23.32 -12.01 6.29
CA GLU A 109 23.62 -13.44 6.22
C GLU A 109 24.79 -13.85 7.11
N LEU A 110 25.88 -13.06 7.15
CA LEU A 110 27.11 -13.41 7.85
C LEU A 110 27.25 -12.69 9.19
N HIS A 111 26.82 -11.43 9.26
CA HIS A 111 27.00 -10.61 10.45
C HIS A 111 25.75 -10.52 11.33
N VAL A 112 24.63 -11.13 10.93
CA VAL A 112 23.37 -11.13 11.70
C VAL A 112 22.98 -9.70 12.11
N ILE A 113 23.03 -8.81 11.13
CA ILE A 113 22.60 -7.41 11.22
C ILE A 113 21.43 -7.28 10.27
N PRO A 114 20.20 -7.00 10.75
CA PRO A 114 19.10 -6.76 9.84
C PRO A 114 19.39 -5.50 9.03
N SER A 115 19.18 -5.55 7.72
CA SER A 115 19.25 -4.35 6.90
C SER A 115 18.19 -3.36 7.41
N ARG A 116 18.64 -2.12 7.69
CA ARG A 116 17.71 -1.03 8.03
C ARG A 116 16.97 -0.64 6.77
N GLY A 117 15.65 -0.77 6.81
CA GLY A 117 14.84 -0.60 5.63
C GLY A 117 14.80 -1.89 4.84
N SER A 118 13.98 -2.82 5.33
CA SER A 118 13.23 -3.67 4.40
C SER A 118 12.75 -2.79 3.24
N GLY A 119 12.77 -3.27 2.00
CA GLY A 119 12.49 -2.49 0.80
C GLY A 119 11.14 -1.75 0.73
N VAL A 120 10.40 -1.59 1.84
CA VAL A 120 9.25 -0.73 2.08
C VAL A 120 9.58 0.74 1.79
N TYR A 121 8.83 1.29 0.85
CA TYR A 121 9.00 2.65 0.36
C TYR A 121 8.38 3.70 1.29
N LEU A 122 7.32 3.31 2.01
CA LEU A 122 6.57 4.13 2.97
C LEU A 122 6.65 3.50 4.37
N PRO A 123 7.60 3.93 5.22
CA PRO A 123 7.77 3.38 6.56
C PRO A 123 6.51 3.56 7.40
N ARG A 124 6.24 2.60 8.30
CA ARG A 124 5.07 2.63 9.20
C ARG A 124 4.91 3.97 9.92
N VAL A 125 5.99 4.46 10.53
CA VAL A 125 5.99 5.71 11.32
C VAL A 125 5.60 6.91 10.46
N LEU A 126 6.03 6.92 9.19
CA LEU A 126 5.70 7.98 8.24
C LEU A 126 4.20 7.98 7.94
N VAL A 127 3.63 6.81 7.60
CA VAL A 127 2.20 6.65 7.32
C VAL A 127 1.36 6.97 8.56
N GLU A 128 1.69 6.39 9.72
CA GLU A 128 0.96 6.62 10.98
C GLU A 128 0.96 8.10 11.39
N SER A 129 2.02 8.86 11.08
CA SER A 129 2.08 10.30 11.36
C SER A 129 1.09 11.14 10.54
N CYS A 130 0.56 10.57 9.45
CA CYS A 130 -0.43 11.20 8.58
C CYS A 130 -1.83 10.58 8.75
N MET A 131 -2.03 9.68 9.72
CA MET A 131 -3.31 9.02 9.96
C MET A 131 -4.14 9.73 11.03
N ASP A 132 -5.44 9.89 10.76
CA ASP A 132 -6.39 10.62 11.60
C ASP A 132 -7.56 9.70 11.99
N THR A 133 -7.94 9.71 13.27
CA THR A 133 -9.05 8.90 13.81
C THR A 133 -10.41 9.41 13.35
N ASP A 134 -10.51 10.66 12.93
CA ASP A 134 -11.78 11.29 12.57
C ASP A 134 -12.19 11.01 11.11
N ILE A 135 -11.28 10.43 10.31
CA ILE A 135 -11.54 10.08 8.91
C ILE A 135 -12.04 8.62 8.84
N PRO A 136 -13.28 8.37 8.42
CA PRO A 136 -13.83 7.01 8.36
C PRO A 136 -13.41 6.26 7.09
N VAL A 137 -13.36 4.93 7.21
CA VAL A 137 -13.33 3.99 6.06
C VAL A 137 -14.71 3.36 5.93
N LEU A 138 -15.36 3.56 4.78
CA LEU A 138 -16.67 3.03 4.47
C LEU A 138 -16.50 1.77 3.62
N ARG A 139 -16.94 0.62 4.14
CA ARG A 139 -16.73 -0.68 3.51
C ARG A 139 -18.06 -1.27 3.06
N TRP A 140 -18.14 -1.67 1.80
CA TRP A 140 -19.30 -2.40 1.28
C TRP A 140 -18.87 -3.71 0.64
N SER A 141 -19.41 -4.81 1.15
CA SER A 141 -19.11 -6.15 0.69
C SER A 141 -20.38 -6.83 0.21
N CYS A 142 -20.42 -7.22 -1.06
CA CYS A 142 -21.54 -7.97 -1.63
C CYS A 142 -21.23 -9.47 -1.66
N THR A 143 -22.25 -10.30 -1.50
CA THR A 143 -22.12 -11.74 -1.77
C THR A 143 -22.06 -11.99 -3.28
N ARG A 144 -21.68 -13.20 -3.68
CA ARG A 144 -21.66 -13.56 -5.10
C ARG A 144 -23.09 -13.56 -5.69
N GLU A 145 -24.05 -13.98 -4.88
CA GLU A 145 -25.47 -14.08 -5.22
C GLU A 145 -26.09 -12.72 -5.53
N PHE A 146 -25.62 -11.65 -4.86
CA PHE A 146 -26.06 -10.28 -5.14
C PHE A 146 -25.87 -9.91 -6.62
N THR A 147 -24.83 -10.41 -7.27
CA THR A 147 -24.57 -10.16 -8.71
C THR A 147 -25.73 -10.64 -9.59
N PHE A 148 -26.49 -11.66 -9.18
CA PHE A 148 -27.58 -12.25 -9.96
C PHE A 148 -28.97 -11.73 -9.58
N GLN A 149 -29.06 -10.79 -8.62
CA GLN A 149 -30.33 -10.15 -8.26
C GLN A 149 -30.88 -9.31 -9.43
N PRO A 150 -32.19 -9.02 -9.47
CA PRO A 150 -32.76 -8.09 -10.44
C PRO A 150 -32.07 -6.71 -10.37
N ASP A 151 -31.94 -6.04 -11.50
CA ASP A 151 -31.18 -4.79 -11.58
C ASP A 151 -31.76 -3.69 -10.67
N LEU A 152 -33.09 -3.58 -10.60
CA LEU A 152 -33.79 -2.66 -9.70
C LEU A 152 -33.44 -2.90 -8.23
N ILE A 153 -33.26 -4.16 -7.82
CA ILE A 153 -32.90 -4.50 -6.44
C ILE A 153 -31.46 -4.08 -6.16
N ARG A 154 -30.52 -4.41 -7.06
CA ARG A 154 -29.12 -4.00 -6.89
C ARG A 154 -28.96 -2.49 -6.85
N GLN A 155 -29.71 -1.77 -7.71
CA GLN A 155 -29.72 -0.31 -7.72
C GLN A 155 -30.30 0.28 -6.44
N ALA A 156 -31.42 -0.25 -5.94
CA ALA A 156 -32.02 0.20 -4.70
C ALA A 156 -31.08 -0.01 -3.50
N GLU A 157 -30.51 -1.21 -3.34
CA GLU A 157 -29.59 -1.51 -2.24
C GLU A 157 -28.33 -0.64 -2.29
N ALA A 158 -27.76 -0.40 -3.48
CA ALA A 158 -26.63 0.50 -3.63
C ALA A 158 -26.99 1.96 -3.27
N ASN A 159 -28.18 2.43 -3.64
CA ASN A 159 -28.67 3.75 -3.26
C ASN A 159 -28.85 3.86 -1.75
N ASP A 160 -29.51 2.88 -1.13
CA ASP A 160 -29.73 2.86 0.32
C ASP A 160 -28.39 2.90 1.06
N TRP A 161 -27.41 2.10 0.61
CA TRP A 161 -26.06 2.13 1.18
C TRP A 161 -25.39 3.50 1.01
N CYS A 162 -25.52 4.14 -0.15
CA CYS A 162 -24.97 5.49 -0.39
C CYS A 162 -25.64 6.56 0.49
N GLU A 163 -26.98 6.53 0.61
CA GLU A 163 -27.75 7.46 1.43
C GLU A 163 -27.40 7.31 2.92
N GLU A 164 -27.22 6.09 3.41
CA GLU A 164 -26.89 5.81 4.81
C GLU A 164 -25.43 6.17 5.13
N ASN A 165 -24.48 5.79 4.27
CA ASN A 165 -23.05 5.83 4.60
C ASN A 165 -22.31 7.03 3.99
N LEU A 166 -22.63 7.42 2.75
CA LEU A 166 -21.90 8.46 2.03
C LEU A 166 -22.53 9.84 2.22
N LEU A 167 -23.86 9.94 2.11
CA LEU A 167 -24.54 11.23 2.14
C LEU A 167 -24.27 12.07 3.40
N PRO A 168 -24.19 11.50 4.62
CA PRO A 168 -23.89 12.28 5.82
C PRO A 168 -22.50 12.92 5.78
N LEU A 169 -21.53 12.31 5.11
CA LEU A 169 -20.17 12.83 4.96
C LEU A 169 -20.08 13.82 3.81
N LEU A 170 -20.70 13.51 2.68
CA LEU A 170 -20.77 14.39 1.51
C LEU A 170 -21.44 15.72 1.83
N LYS A 171 -22.50 15.72 2.66
CA LYS A 171 -23.18 16.94 3.14
C LYS A 171 -22.30 17.83 4.03
N LYS A 172 -21.24 17.29 4.64
CA LYS A 172 -20.33 18.04 5.52
C LYS A 172 -19.18 18.70 4.75
N LEU A 173 -19.01 18.39 3.46
CA LEU A 173 -17.94 18.97 2.65
C LEU A 173 -18.12 20.49 2.49
N ASP A 174 -17.04 21.25 2.64
CA ASP A 174 -17.07 22.70 2.48
C ASP A 174 -17.29 23.06 0.99
N PRO A 175 -18.41 23.71 0.63
CA PRO A 175 -18.72 24.00 -0.76
C PRO A 175 -17.74 24.97 -1.43
N LYS A 176 -16.89 25.66 -0.65
CA LYS A 176 -15.90 26.61 -1.16
C LYS A 176 -14.59 25.95 -1.55
N ARG A 177 -14.35 24.69 -1.15
CA ARG A 177 -13.07 23.99 -1.38
C ARG A 177 -13.07 23.19 -2.67
N LEU A 178 -11.87 23.05 -3.22
CA LEU A 178 -11.62 22.21 -4.38
C LEU A 178 -11.56 20.76 -3.94
N HIS A 179 -12.15 19.88 -4.75
CA HIS A 179 -12.18 18.44 -4.46
C HIS A 179 -11.64 17.64 -5.62
N TYR A 180 -10.97 16.55 -5.26
CA TYR A 180 -10.31 15.61 -6.16
C TYR A 180 -10.66 14.19 -5.74
N PHE A 181 -10.34 13.20 -6.56
CA PHE A 181 -10.34 11.81 -6.11
C PHE A 181 -9.32 10.95 -6.85
N GLY A 182 -8.91 9.87 -6.21
CA GLY A 182 -8.24 8.74 -6.85
C GLY A 182 -9.08 7.49 -6.73
N GLU A 183 -9.01 6.62 -7.73
CA GLU A 183 -9.62 5.30 -7.71
C GLU A 183 -8.59 4.25 -8.15
N ASP A 184 -8.51 3.17 -7.37
CA ASP A 184 -7.97 1.89 -7.82
C ASP A 184 -9.11 0.89 -7.97
N PHE A 185 -9.23 0.27 -9.15
CA PHE A 185 -10.41 -0.50 -9.52
C PHE A 185 -10.21 -2.01 -9.29
N GLY A 186 -11.07 -2.60 -8.46
CA GLY A 186 -11.10 -4.02 -8.17
C GLY A 186 -12.45 -4.67 -8.48
N ARG A 187 -12.49 -6.01 -8.43
CA ARG A 187 -13.78 -6.73 -8.53
C ARG A 187 -13.77 -8.07 -7.82
N THR A 188 -12.88 -8.96 -8.25
CA THR A 188 -12.81 -10.34 -7.78
C THR A 188 -11.38 -10.61 -7.34
N GLY A 189 -11.18 -10.84 -6.04
CA GLY A 189 -9.85 -10.88 -5.43
C GLY A 189 -9.48 -9.52 -4.86
N ASP A 190 -9.34 -8.54 -5.75
CA ASP A 190 -8.94 -7.16 -5.45
C ASP A 190 -10.15 -6.31 -5.03
N LEU A 191 -9.90 -5.25 -4.27
CA LEU A 191 -10.93 -4.35 -3.77
C LEU A 191 -10.88 -3.02 -4.50
N THR A 192 -12.04 -2.45 -4.84
CA THR A 192 -12.05 -1.09 -5.37
C THR A 192 -11.87 -0.12 -4.22
N VAL A 193 -10.93 0.80 -4.34
CA VAL A 193 -10.75 1.90 -3.38
C VAL A 193 -11.00 3.22 -4.05
N ILE A 194 -11.92 4.01 -3.49
CA ILE A 194 -12.16 5.39 -3.90
C ILE A 194 -11.70 6.31 -2.78
N MET A 195 -10.79 7.24 -3.09
CA MET A 195 -10.21 8.17 -2.13
C MET A 195 -10.45 9.62 -2.58
N PRO A 196 -11.56 10.25 -2.16
CA PRO A 196 -11.76 11.68 -2.30
C PRO A 196 -10.73 12.48 -1.51
N ARG A 197 -10.45 13.70 -1.96
CA ARG A 197 -9.51 14.63 -1.34
C ARG A 197 -10.11 16.03 -1.37
N ALA A 198 -9.96 16.78 -0.29
CA ALA A 198 -10.41 18.18 -0.21
C ALA A 198 -9.22 19.11 0.01
N GLU A 199 -9.11 20.18 -0.76
CA GLU A 199 -8.05 21.18 -0.55
C GLU A 199 -8.39 22.09 0.64
N LEU A 200 -7.59 22.04 1.69
CA LEU A 200 -7.66 22.94 2.84
C LEU A 200 -6.61 24.07 2.76
N PRO A 201 -6.77 25.15 3.55
CA PRO A 201 -5.73 26.18 3.66
C PRO A 201 -4.38 25.57 4.01
N GLY A 202 -3.31 26.11 3.41
CA GLY A 202 -1.95 25.59 3.61
C GLY A 202 -1.59 24.42 2.69
N LEU A 203 -2.36 24.17 1.64
CA LEU A 203 -2.10 23.11 0.64
C LEU A 203 -2.02 21.71 1.26
N VAL A 204 -2.90 21.47 2.24
CA VAL A 204 -3.12 20.14 2.83
C VAL A 204 -4.38 19.56 2.22
N TYR A 205 -4.31 18.30 1.86
CA TYR A 205 -5.35 17.54 1.18
C TYR A 205 -5.74 16.35 2.06
N PRO A 206 -6.58 16.49 3.10
CA PRO A 206 -7.09 15.33 3.81
C PRO A 206 -8.08 14.54 2.93
N ALA A 207 -8.15 13.23 3.15
CA ALA A 207 -9.30 12.45 2.73
C ALA A 207 -10.47 12.77 3.69
N PRO A 208 -11.66 13.16 3.19
CA PRO A 208 -12.83 13.30 4.06
C PRO A 208 -13.36 11.93 4.51
N PHE A 209 -13.14 10.90 3.68
CA PHE A 209 -13.42 9.49 3.93
C PHE A 209 -12.70 8.65 2.86
N VAL A 210 -12.65 7.34 3.06
CA VAL A 210 -12.21 6.36 2.05
C VAL A 210 -13.31 5.33 1.86
N VAL A 211 -13.55 4.89 0.61
CA VAL A 211 -14.52 3.84 0.30
C VAL A 211 -13.79 2.59 -0.18
N GLU A 212 -14.10 1.43 0.39
CA GLU A 212 -13.63 0.12 -0.07
C GLU A 212 -14.84 -0.73 -0.51
N LEU A 213 -14.82 -1.19 -1.76
CA LEU A 213 -15.86 -2.03 -2.34
C LEU A 213 -15.31 -3.42 -2.60
N ARG A 214 -15.85 -4.42 -1.90
CA ARG A 214 -15.48 -5.83 -2.07
C ARG A 214 -16.59 -6.57 -2.78
N ASN A 215 -16.24 -7.19 -3.90
CA ASN A 215 -17.16 -8.02 -4.67
C ASN A 215 -18.47 -7.30 -5.10
N VAL A 216 -18.45 -5.96 -5.19
CA VAL A 216 -19.58 -5.15 -5.66
C VAL A 216 -19.67 -5.22 -7.20
N PRO A 217 -20.84 -5.48 -7.80
CA PRO A 217 -21.03 -5.54 -9.25
C PRO A 217 -20.65 -4.24 -9.97
N PHE A 218 -20.19 -4.34 -11.22
CA PHE A 218 -19.66 -3.22 -11.99
C PHE A 218 -20.61 -2.01 -12.06
N LYS A 219 -21.91 -2.26 -12.30
CA LYS A 219 -22.92 -1.19 -12.34
C LYS A 219 -23.15 -0.53 -10.98
N GLN A 220 -22.99 -1.27 -9.89
CA GLN A 220 -23.11 -0.72 -8.54
C GLN A 220 -21.83 0.03 -8.13
N GLN A 221 -20.65 -0.37 -8.60
CA GLN A 221 -19.45 0.44 -8.44
C GLN A 221 -19.55 1.77 -9.20
N GLU A 222 -20.04 1.74 -10.44
CA GLU A 222 -20.36 2.95 -11.23
C GLU A 222 -21.32 3.87 -10.47
N GLN A 223 -22.40 3.30 -9.93
CA GLN A 223 -23.40 4.02 -9.15
C GLN A 223 -22.79 4.68 -7.91
N VAL A 224 -21.96 3.96 -7.14
CA VAL A 224 -21.27 4.49 -5.96
C VAL A 224 -20.30 5.61 -6.33
N LEU A 225 -19.46 5.40 -7.36
CA LEU A 225 -18.53 6.42 -7.84
C LEU A 225 -19.28 7.69 -8.25
N PHE A 226 -20.34 7.56 -9.03
CA PHE A 226 -21.12 8.70 -9.49
C PHE A 226 -21.88 9.38 -8.36
N TYR A 227 -22.38 8.62 -7.40
CA TYR A 227 -22.99 9.19 -6.20
C TYR A 227 -22.03 10.12 -5.45
N ILE A 228 -20.76 9.71 -5.33
CA ILE A 228 -19.70 10.49 -4.69
C ILE A 228 -19.36 11.72 -5.54
N VAL A 229 -18.94 11.52 -6.79
CA VAL A 229 -18.37 12.59 -7.63
C VAL A 229 -19.41 13.68 -7.95
N ASP A 230 -20.68 13.31 -8.16
CA ASP A 230 -21.77 14.29 -8.37
C ASP A 230 -21.98 15.22 -7.16
N ARG A 231 -21.50 14.82 -5.98
CA ARG A 231 -21.66 15.53 -4.71
C ARG A 231 -20.36 16.13 -4.19
N LEU A 232 -19.24 16.02 -4.92
CA LEU A 232 -17.99 16.68 -4.57
C LEU A 232 -18.06 18.17 -4.97
N PRO A 233 -18.01 19.11 -4.01
CA PRO A 233 -18.08 20.52 -4.34
C PRO A 233 -16.87 20.98 -5.15
N ARG A 234 -17.09 21.83 -6.16
CA ARG A 234 -16.03 22.36 -7.03
C ARG A 234 -15.06 21.26 -7.49
N PHE A 235 -15.60 20.12 -7.91
CA PHE A 235 -14.81 18.99 -8.37
C PHE A 235 -13.84 19.41 -9.50
N MET A 236 -12.55 19.17 -9.28
CA MET A 236 -11.47 19.63 -10.16
C MET A 236 -10.93 18.52 -11.05
N ALA A 237 -10.46 17.42 -10.46
CA ALA A 237 -9.88 16.32 -11.20
C ALA A 237 -10.01 14.98 -10.46
N GLY A 238 -10.12 13.91 -11.23
CA GLY A 238 -10.11 12.53 -10.75
C GLY A 238 -9.13 11.71 -11.56
N ALA A 239 -8.47 10.74 -10.94
CA ALA A 239 -7.64 9.75 -11.62
C ALA A 239 -8.15 8.36 -11.31
N MET A 240 -8.29 7.54 -12.35
CA MET A 240 -8.91 6.23 -12.28
C MET A 240 -8.01 5.20 -12.94
N ASP A 241 -7.87 4.03 -12.32
CA ASP A 241 -7.20 2.90 -12.98
C ASP A 241 -7.98 2.49 -14.23
N ALA A 242 -7.35 2.68 -15.38
CA ALA A 242 -7.90 2.30 -16.68
C ALA A 242 -7.35 0.95 -17.17
N ARG A 243 -6.71 0.14 -16.32
CA ARG A 243 -6.30 -1.22 -16.67
C ARG A 243 -7.42 -2.24 -16.49
N GLY A 244 -7.38 -3.28 -17.34
CA GLY A 244 -8.28 -4.42 -17.24
C GLY A 244 -9.75 -4.01 -17.23
N ASN A 245 -10.47 -4.40 -16.17
CA ASN A 245 -11.89 -4.08 -16.02
C ASN A 245 -12.16 -2.61 -15.69
N GLY A 246 -11.19 -1.88 -15.12
CA GLY A 246 -11.33 -0.47 -14.75
C GLY A 246 -11.45 0.45 -15.95
N GLN A 247 -10.93 0.04 -17.12
CA GLN A 247 -10.98 0.80 -18.37
C GLN A 247 -12.40 1.26 -18.72
N TYR A 248 -13.40 0.37 -18.55
CA TYR A 248 -14.79 0.70 -18.84
C TYR A 248 -15.30 1.83 -17.94
N LEU A 249 -15.08 1.72 -16.63
CA LEU A 249 -15.60 2.72 -15.69
C LEU A 249 -14.87 4.06 -15.84
N ALA A 250 -13.55 4.04 -16.09
CA ALA A 250 -12.76 5.23 -16.37
C ALA A 250 -13.24 5.95 -17.64
N GLU A 251 -13.59 5.21 -18.71
CA GLU A 251 -14.13 5.78 -19.95
C GLU A 251 -15.51 6.43 -19.72
N VAL A 252 -16.43 5.71 -19.06
CA VAL A 252 -17.79 6.22 -18.78
C VAL A 252 -17.73 7.44 -17.85
N ALA A 253 -16.82 7.46 -16.86
CA ALA A 253 -16.57 8.62 -16.03
C ALA A 253 -16.03 9.81 -16.84
N ALA A 254 -15.11 9.59 -17.77
CA ALA A 254 -14.60 10.64 -18.65
C ALA A 254 -15.68 11.17 -19.61
N GLN A 255 -16.59 10.32 -20.09
CA GLN A 255 -17.75 10.77 -20.88
C GLN A 255 -18.68 11.67 -20.05
N LYS A 256 -18.86 11.37 -18.76
CA LYS A 256 -19.75 12.14 -17.87
C LYS A 256 -19.12 13.45 -17.37
N TYR A 257 -17.87 13.42 -16.93
CA TYR A 257 -17.21 14.56 -16.27
C TYR A 257 -16.18 15.28 -17.16
N GLY A 258 -15.98 14.79 -18.39
CA GLY A 258 -15.07 15.37 -19.38
C GLY A 258 -13.60 15.18 -19.03
N GLN A 259 -12.77 16.13 -19.46
CA GLN A 259 -11.32 16.12 -19.29
C GLN A 259 -10.84 16.22 -17.83
N LYS A 260 -11.76 16.30 -16.87
CA LYS A 260 -11.44 16.21 -15.43
C LYS A 260 -11.02 14.79 -15.01
N ILE A 261 -11.36 13.78 -15.81
CA ILE A 261 -11.00 12.38 -15.50
C ILE A 261 -9.76 11.99 -16.30
N SER A 262 -8.70 11.66 -15.54
CA SER A 262 -7.51 11.03 -16.07
C SER A 262 -7.70 9.51 -16.06
N GLN A 263 -7.78 8.93 -17.26
CA GLN A 263 -7.83 7.47 -17.45
C GLN A 263 -6.40 6.93 -17.42
N VAL A 264 -5.96 6.45 -16.26
CA VAL A 264 -4.54 6.13 -16.03
C VAL A 264 -4.25 4.68 -16.39
N MET A 265 -3.42 4.49 -17.41
CA MET A 265 -2.82 3.19 -17.71
C MET A 265 -1.59 2.98 -16.82
N ILE A 266 -1.78 2.44 -15.61
CA ILE A 266 -0.72 2.29 -14.59
C ILE A 266 0.52 1.60 -15.18
N SER A 267 1.60 2.31 -15.44
CA SER A 267 2.83 1.72 -15.99
C SER A 267 4.00 1.86 -15.00
N THR A 268 5.11 1.17 -15.27
CA THR A 268 6.35 1.39 -14.52
C THR A 268 6.79 2.86 -14.56
N GLU A 269 6.57 3.55 -15.67
CA GLU A 269 6.88 4.98 -15.79
C GLU A 269 5.94 5.84 -14.94
N TRP A 270 4.64 5.51 -14.93
CA TRP A 270 3.68 6.18 -14.06
C TRP A 270 4.07 6.04 -12.57
N TYR A 271 4.45 4.84 -12.13
CA TYR A 271 4.95 4.63 -10.77
C TYR A 271 6.19 5.47 -10.48
N ARG A 272 7.15 5.52 -11.41
CA ARG A 272 8.38 6.31 -11.28
C ARG A 272 8.10 7.81 -11.15
N GLU A 273 7.08 8.31 -11.83
CA GLU A 273 6.68 9.71 -11.77
C GLU A 273 5.88 10.06 -10.51
N VAL A 274 4.92 9.19 -10.13
CA VAL A 274 3.92 9.51 -9.10
C VAL A 274 4.40 9.16 -7.70
N MET A 275 5.06 8.01 -7.50
CA MET A 275 5.41 7.56 -6.15
C MET A 275 6.34 8.51 -5.39
N PRO A 276 7.35 9.17 -6.01
CA PRO A 276 8.12 10.20 -5.33
C PRO A 276 7.27 11.38 -4.85
N LYS A 277 6.32 11.84 -5.66
CA LYS A 277 5.37 12.91 -5.28
C LYS A 277 4.47 12.45 -4.14
N TYR A 278 4.02 11.19 -4.19
CA TYR A 278 3.19 10.60 -3.16
C TYR A 278 3.92 10.46 -1.82
N LYS A 279 5.17 9.99 -1.83
CA LYS A 279 6.02 9.94 -0.64
C LYS A 279 6.28 11.32 -0.06
N ALA A 280 6.57 12.31 -0.90
CA ALA A 280 6.75 13.70 -0.47
C ALA A 280 5.51 14.23 0.25
N ALA A 281 4.30 13.89 -0.21
CA ALA A 281 3.07 14.29 0.48
C ALA A 281 2.99 13.78 1.93
N PHE A 282 3.48 12.56 2.20
CA PHE A 282 3.61 12.04 3.57
C PHE A 282 4.71 12.74 4.37
N GLU A 283 5.87 12.96 3.76
CA GLU A 283 7.02 13.62 4.43
C GLU A 283 6.68 15.07 4.82
N ASP A 284 6.00 15.79 3.93
CA ASP A 284 5.54 17.17 4.13
C ASP A 284 4.24 17.26 4.93
N ARG A 285 3.60 16.12 5.26
CA ARG A 285 2.30 16.03 5.95
C ARG A 285 1.18 16.81 5.26
N THR A 286 1.23 16.88 3.93
CA THR A 286 0.14 17.46 3.12
C THR A 286 -0.97 16.44 2.86
N ILE A 287 -0.73 15.14 3.11
CA ILE A 287 -1.74 14.08 3.09
C ILE A 287 -2.27 13.79 4.50
N ARG A 288 -3.57 13.52 4.61
CA ARG A 288 -4.14 12.81 5.77
C ARG A 288 -5.02 11.65 5.33
N LEU A 289 -4.94 10.54 6.05
CA LEU A 289 -5.63 9.27 5.78
C LEU A 289 -6.37 8.75 7.02
N PRO A 290 -7.35 7.85 6.87
CA PRO A 290 -7.98 7.15 8.00
C PRO A 290 -6.98 6.42 8.89
N ARG A 291 -7.16 6.47 10.22
CA ARG A 291 -6.44 5.63 11.19
C ARG A 291 -6.95 4.18 11.21
N ASP A 292 -6.73 3.47 10.11
CA ASP A 292 -7.15 2.09 9.90
C ASP A 292 -5.98 1.17 9.53
N ALA A 293 -5.89 0.00 10.17
CA ALA A 293 -4.75 -0.90 9.98
C ALA A 293 -4.67 -1.48 8.57
N ASP A 294 -5.80 -1.72 7.90
CA ASP A 294 -5.77 -2.25 6.53
C ASP A 294 -5.26 -1.18 5.55
N ILE A 295 -5.64 0.09 5.76
CA ILE A 295 -5.09 1.23 5.01
C ILE A 295 -3.58 1.34 5.27
N LEU A 296 -3.13 1.22 6.52
CA LEU A 296 -1.69 1.25 6.86
C LEU A 296 -0.92 0.14 6.14
N ASP A 297 -1.41 -1.09 6.21
CA ASP A 297 -0.73 -2.26 5.66
C ASP A 297 -0.67 -2.20 4.13
N ASP A 298 -1.71 -1.70 3.46
CA ASP A 298 -1.70 -1.45 2.01
C ASP A 298 -0.61 -0.43 1.63
N HIS A 299 -0.44 0.65 2.40
CA HIS A 299 0.59 1.66 2.11
C HIS A 299 2.00 1.13 2.36
N ARG A 300 2.18 0.28 3.38
CA ARG A 300 3.44 -0.41 3.65
C ARG A 300 3.76 -1.51 2.61
N ALA A 301 2.78 -1.93 1.82
CA ALA A 301 2.98 -2.91 0.76
C ALA A 301 3.85 -2.36 -0.39
N VAL A 302 3.95 -1.03 -0.54
CA VAL A 302 4.77 -0.41 -1.58
C VAL A 302 6.25 -0.67 -1.30
N LYS A 303 6.94 -1.29 -2.25
CA LYS A 303 8.37 -1.59 -2.17
C LYS A 303 9.16 -1.04 -3.34
N MET A 304 10.45 -0.85 -3.14
CA MET A 304 11.39 -0.51 -4.21
C MET A 304 11.77 -1.77 -4.99
N GLU A 305 11.37 -1.86 -6.26
CA GLU A 305 11.75 -2.94 -7.16
C GLU A 305 12.42 -2.39 -8.41
N LYS A 306 13.67 -2.81 -8.67
CA LYS A 306 14.45 -2.36 -9.84
C LYS A 306 14.47 -0.83 -9.99
N GLY A 307 14.58 -0.11 -8.88
CA GLY A 307 14.62 1.35 -8.82
C GLY A 307 13.26 2.05 -9.01
N VAL A 308 12.15 1.32 -8.96
CA VAL A 308 10.79 1.90 -9.03
C VAL A 308 10.00 1.47 -7.81
N ALA A 309 9.43 2.43 -7.09
CA ALA A 309 8.51 2.17 -6.00
C ALA A 309 7.16 1.71 -6.56
N ARG A 310 6.69 0.53 -6.15
CA ARG A 310 5.40 -0.03 -6.56
C ARG A 310 4.96 -1.10 -5.57
N VAL A 311 3.69 -1.48 -5.59
CA VAL A 311 3.27 -2.71 -4.89
C VAL A 311 3.78 -3.91 -5.69
N PRO A 312 4.56 -4.84 -5.09
CA PRO A 312 4.99 -6.05 -5.77
C PRO A 312 3.81 -6.88 -6.26
N GLU A 313 3.89 -7.45 -7.47
CA GLU A 313 2.84 -8.36 -7.98
C GLU A 313 2.66 -9.61 -7.10
N SER A 314 3.70 -10.00 -6.37
CA SER A 314 3.66 -11.11 -5.41
C SER A 314 2.98 -10.75 -4.10
N PHE A 315 2.72 -9.46 -3.84
CA PHE A 315 2.12 -9.01 -2.58
C PHE A 315 0.71 -9.58 -2.41
N LYS A 316 0.49 -10.23 -1.27
CA LYS A 316 -0.79 -10.80 -0.86
C LYS A 316 -1.03 -10.47 0.61
N GLY A 317 -1.74 -9.37 0.84
CA GLY A 317 -2.24 -9.00 2.16
C GLY A 317 -3.53 -9.73 2.50
N LYS A 318 -3.86 -9.74 3.79
CA LYS A 318 -5.19 -10.11 4.29
C LYS A 318 -5.70 -8.97 5.17
N GLY A 319 -6.90 -8.50 4.88
CA GLY A 319 -7.57 -7.48 5.71
C GLY A 319 -8.14 -8.07 6.98
N LYS A 320 -8.63 -7.21 7.87
CA LYS A 320 -9.34 -7.62 9.11
C LYS A 320 -10.56 -8.49 8.84
N ASP A 321 -11.19 -8.33 7.67
CA ASP A 321 -12.33 -9.13 7.21
C ASP A 321 -11.92 -10.54 6.73
N GLY A 322 -10.62 -10.86 6.74
CA GLY A 322 -10.06 -12.10 6.20
C GLY A 322 -9.98 -12.12 4.67
N GLY A 323 -10.44 -11.07 4.00
CA GLY A 323 -10.38 -10.91 2.56
C GLY A 323 -8.98 -10.57 2.07
N LYS A 324 -8.68 -10.91 0.82
CA LYS A 324 -7.39 -10.56 0.19
C LYS A 324 -7.31 -9.04 0.00
N ARG A 325 -6.09 -8.52 0.14
CA ARG A 325 -5.71 -7.13 -0.13
C ARG A 325 -4.45 -7.12 -0.98
N HIS A 326 -4.38 -6.21 -1.94
CA HIS A 326 -3.33 -6.13 -2.94
C HIS A 326 -2.64 -4.77 -2.96
N GLY A 327 -2.74 -4.01 -1.85
CA GLY A 327 -2.19 -2.67 -1.76
C GLY A 327 -3.10 -1.62 -2.39
N ASP A 328 -4.37 -1.94 -2.58
CA ASP A 328 -5.33 -1.17 -3.39
C ASP A 328 -5.50 0.26 -2.85
N ALA A 329 -5.49 0.43 -1.51
CA ALA A 329 -5.58 1.75 -0.91
C ALA A 329 -4.36 2.64 -1.16
N ALA A 330 -3.17 2.04 -1.33
CA ALA A 330 -1.96 2.77 -1.65
C ALA A 330 -1.99 3.28 -3.10
N ILE A 331 -2.50 2.47 -4.02
CA ILE A 331 -2.65 2.84 -5.43
C ILE A 331 -3.73 3.92 -5.57
N ALA A 332 -4.89 3.77 -4.94
CA ALA A 332 -5.93 4.81 -4.95
C ALA A 332 -5.44 6.13 -4.33
N GLY A 333 -4.63 6.06 -3.27
CA GLY A 333 -3.96 7.21 -2.70
C GLY A 333 -2.99 7.89 -3.67
N ALA A 334 -2.13 7.12 -4.34
CA ALA A 334 -1.22 7.62 -5.36
C ALA A 334 -1.97 8.21 -6.57
N MET A 335 -3.08 7.61 -6.99
CA MET A 335 -3.99 8.17 -8.01
C MET A 335 -4.55 9.52 -7.58
N SER A 336 -4.98 9.63 -6.32
CA SER A 336 -5.53 10.88 -5.80
C SER A 336 -4.47 11.99 -5.77
N GLU A 337 -3.22 11.65 -5.44
CA GLU A 337 -2.10 12.59 -5.51
C GLU A 337 -1.77 12.97 -6.96
N PHE A 338 -1.79 12.02 -7.89
CA PHE A 338 -1.63 12.30 -9.31
C PHE A 338 -2.71 13.26 -9.82
N ALA A 339 -3.97 13.09 -9.42
CA ALA A 339 -5.07 13.99 -9.77
C ALA A 339 -4.89 15.41 -9.21
N ILE A 340 -4.34 15.55 -7.99
CA ILE A 340 -4.05 16.84 -7.36
C ILE A 340 -2.92 17.56 -8.10
N ARG A 341 -1.90 16.83 -8.56
CA ARG A 341 -0.69 17.40 -9.17
C ARG A 341 -0.79 17.58 -10.68
N SER A 342 -1.74 16.93 -11.31
CA SER A 342 -2.07 17.15 -12.72
C SER A 342 -2.70 18.55 -12.86
N GLU A 343 -2.24 19.32 -13.85
CA GLU A 343 -2.77 20.67 -14.08
C GLU A 343 -4.29 20.60 -14.27
N PRO A 344 -5.07 21.37 -13.48
CA PRO A 344 -6.52 21.38 -13.65
C PRO A 344 -6.85 21.94 -15.03
N TYR A 345 -7.68 21.22 -15.79
CA TYR A 345 -8.22 21.72 -17.04
C TYR A 345 -8.92 23.07 -16.82
N GLN A 346 -8.34 24.15 -17.34
CA GLN A 346 -9.02 25.43 -17.49
C GLN A 346 -9.78 25.40 -18.82
N LYS A 347 -11.11 25.35 -18.75
CA LYS A 347 -11.94 25.59 -19.93
C LYS A 347 -11.64 27.01 -20.42
N PRO A 348 -11.24 27.23 -21.68
CA PRO A 348 -11.12 28.59 -22.19
C PRO A 348 -12.49 29.28 -22.09
N GLU A 349 -12.58 30.32 -21.26
CA GLU A 349 -13.74 31.21 -21.23
C GLU A 349 -13.73 32.03 -22.53
N TYR A 350 -14.63 31.70 -23.44
CA TYR A 350 -14.92 32.56 -24.58
C TYR A 350 -15.90 33.62 -24.11
N GLU A 351 -15.41 34.84 -23.88
CA GLU A 351 -16.26 36.01 -23.72
C GLU A 351 -16.79 36.39 -25.11
N LYS A 352 -18.11 36.34 -25.31
CA LYS A 352 -18.73 36.89 -26.52
C LYS A 352 -18.53 38.39 -26.47
N VAL A 353 -17.64 38.91 -27.31
CA VAL A 353 -17.56 40.35 -27.58
C VAL A 353 -18.88 40.74 -28.27
N GLU A 354 -19.78 41.41 -27.55
CA GLU A 354 -20.95 42.04 -28.17
C GLU A 354 -20.45 43.02 -29.24
N GLY A 355 -20.95 42.83 -30.46
CA GLY A 355 -20.42 43.49 -31.65
C GLY A 355 -20.31 45.00 -31.48
N ARG A 356 -19.11 45.54 -31.74
CA ARG A 356 -18.94 46.97 -31.99
C ARG A 356 -19.88 47.35 -33.13
N LYS A 357 -20.98 48.05 -32.81
CA LYS A 357 -21.77 48.78 -33.81
C LYS A 357 -20.80 49.68 -34.57
N MET A 358 -20.62 49.42 -35.86
CA MET A 358 -20.02 50.41 -36.76
C MET A 358 -20.94 51.64 -36.72
N GLN A 359 -20.53 52.67 -35.98
CA GLN A 359 -21.12 53.99 -36.13
C GLN A 359 -20.72 54.49 -37.52
N GLY A 360 -21.72 54.78 -38.33
CA GLY A 360 -21.55 55.25 -39.70
C GLY A 360 -20.74 56.54 -39.74
N ALA A 361 -19.72 56.56 -40.58
CA ALA A 361 -19.11 57.79 -41.06
C ALA A 361 -19.96 58.28 -42.23
N GLY A 362 -20.82 59.27 -41.94
CA GLY A 362 -21.39 60.14 -42.96
C GLY A 362 -20.50 61.37 -43.18
N ALA A 363 -20.57 61.90 -44.40
CA ALA A 363 -20.08 63.18 -44.92
C ALA A 363 -18.59 63.25 -45.32
N TYR A 364 -18.34 63.18 -46.63
CA TYR A 364 -18.08 64.36 -47.47
C TYR A 364 -18.81 64.24 -48.80
#